data_AF-A0A4Y2E6G4-F1
#
_entry.id   AF-A0A4Y2E6G4-F1
#
_cell.length_a   1.000
_cell.length_b   1.000
_cell.length_c   1.000
_cell.angle_alpha   90.00
_cell.angle_beta   90.00
_cell.angle_gamma   90.00
#
_symmetry.space_group_name_H-M   'P 1'
#
loop_
_entity.id
_entity.type
_entity.pdbx_description
1 polymer ?
#
loop_
_entity_poly.entity_id
_entity_poly.type
_entity_poly.pdbx_seq_one_letter_code
_entity_poly.pdbx_strand_id
1 'polypeptide(L)'
;MKESTGSHARFRRKVPVSAELEFYKLANQIDPVALKLLMSNITEEPQVFTTPNRHCCYNGGTCNFATYDPEERWCSCPANFTGRYCDVDVNECLSPGACSEHEICINTFGSYKCFCEDGFVRDVYKCVRKTNCIEDPCMNFAGCIDREDGRITCICRLGYVGERCEKKIMECDETSCMEGEVCVATPKGFQCVKVS
;
A
#
# COMPACT_ATOMS: atom_id res chain seq x y z
N MET A 1 -23.76 -7.27 39.37
CA MET A 1 -22.35 -7.27 38.95
C MET A 1 -22.32 -7.50 37.45
N LYS A 2 -22.00 -6.46 36.67
CA LYS A 2 -21.88 -6.53 35.21
C LYS A 2 -20.41 -6.80 34.90
N GLU A 3 -20.09 -7.93 34.30
CA GLU A 3 -18.78 -8.14 33.68
C GLU A 3 -18.86 -7.69 32.22
N SER A 4 -18.16 -6.60 31.91
CA SER A 4 -17.93 -6.14 30.56
C SER A 4 -16.75 -6.93 29.98
N THR A 5 -17.02 -7.80 29.01
CA THR A 5 -15.98 -8.40 28.16
C THR A 5 -15.50 -7.36 27.14
N GLY A 6 -14.42 -6.66 27.49
CA GLY A 6 -13.73 -5.75 26.59
C GLY A 6 -13.05 -6.51 25.46
N SER A 7 -13.59 -6.40 24.24
CA SER A 7 -12.94 -6.87 23.02
C SER A 7 -11.68 -6.04 22.78
N HIS A 8 -10.50 -6.65 22.92
CA HIS A 8 -9.24 -6.09 22.44
C HIS A 8 -9.30 -6.03 20.90
N ALA A 9 -9.81 -4.93 20.37
CA ALA A 9 -9.61 -4.57 18.97
C ALA A 9 -8.10 -4.37 18.76
N ARG A 10 -7.45 -5.36 18.15
CA ARG A 10 -6.08 -5.25 17.65
C ARG A 10 -6.10 -4.21 16.53
N PHE A 11 -5.94 -2.93 16.88
CA PHE A 11 -5.64 -1.88 15.92
C PHE A 11 -4.26 -2.19 15.31
N ARG A 12 -4.25 -2.95 14.21
CA ARG A 12 -3.12 -2.90 13.28
C ARG A 12 -3.11 -1.48 12.73
N ARG A 13 -2.32 -0.60 13.33
CA ARG A 13 -2.03 0.71 12.73
C ARG A 13 -1.46 0.39 11.35
N LYS A 14 -2.20 0.70 10.28
CA LYS A 14 -1.66 0.68 8.92
C LYS A 14 -0.50 1.65 8.93
N VAL A 15 0.72 1.14 8.81
CA VAL A 15 1.89 1.99 8.60
C VAL A 15 1.65 2.67 7.25
N PRO A 16 1.68 4.00 7.16
CA PRO A 16 1.50 4.66 5.88
C PRO A 16 2.61 4.18 4.94
N VAL A 17 2.26 3.91 3.67
CA VAL A 17 3.21 3.42 2.66
C VAL A 17 4.45 4.32 2.58
N SER A 18 4.31 5.62 2.82
CA SER A 18 5.43 6.56 2.93
C SER A 18 6.39 6.21 4.07
N ALA A 19 5.92 5.85 5.25
CA ALA A 19 6.78 5.46 6.38
C ALA A 19 7.43 4.08 6.17
N GLU A 20 6.73 3.16 5.50
CA GLU A 20 7.31 1.85 5.14
C GLU A 20 8.38 2.01 4.05
N LEU A 21 8.12 2.84 3.04
CA LEU A 21 9.07 3.24 2.01
C LEU A 21 10.30 3.95 2.60
N GLU A 22 10.13 4.88 3.54
CA GLU A 22 11.25 5.53 4.23
C GLU A 22 12.07 4.52 5.05
N PHE A 23 11.43 3.56 5.73
CA PHE A 23 12.15 2.49 6.43
C PHE A 23 12.98 1.63 5.47
N TYR A 24 12.43 1.24 4.31
CA TYR A 24 13.18 0.48 3.31
C TYR A 24 14.28 1.32 2.61
N LYS A 25 14.04 2.60 2.32
CA LYS A 25 15.06 3.53 1.81
C LYS A 25 16.21 3.69 2.80
N LEU A 26 15.91 3.79 4.10
CA LEU A 26 16.91 3.82 5.17
C LEU A 26 17.66 2.49 5.25
N ALA A 27 16.96 1.35 5.21
CA ALA A 27 17.58 0.03 5.25
C ALA A 27 18.53 -0.23 4.05
N ASN A 28 18.20 0.28 2.86
CA ASN A 28 19.04 0.18 1.67
C ASN A 28 20.19 1.21 1.61
N GLN A 29 20.20 2.21 2.50
CA GLN A 29 21.35 3.11 2.71
C GLN A 29 22.33 2.57 3.76
N ILE A 30 21.97 1.49 4.45
CA ILE A 30 22.89 0.79 5.33
C ILE A 30 23.82 -0.02 4.43
N ASP A 31 25.07 0.43 4.31
CA ASP A 31 26.11 -0.33 3.64
C ASP A 31 26.16 -1.73 4.29
N PRO A 32 25.85 -2.81 3.53
CA PRO A 32 25.84 -4.17 4.07
C PRO A 32 27.23 -4.59 4.58
N VAL A 33 28.30 -3.98 4.08
CA VAL A 33 29.66 -4.12 4.62
C VAL A 33 29.78 -3.41 5.96
N ALA A 34 29.26 -2.19 6.11
CA ALA A 34 29.26 -1.47 7.39
C ALA A 34 28.37 -2.14 8.45
N LEU A 35 27.22 -2.72 8.07
CA LEU A 35 26.37 -3.51 8.98
C LEU A 35 27.08 -4.78 9.43
N LYS A 36 27.76 -5.47 8.50
CA LYS A 36 28.58 -6.65 8.79
C LYS A 36 29.76 -6.30 9.70
N LEU A 37 30.34 -5.09 9.56
CA LEU A 37 31.40 -4.55 10.43
C LEU A 37 30.88 -4.11 11.81
N LEU A 38 29.65 -3.61 11.91
CA LEU A 38 29.01 -3.28 13.19
C LEU A 38 28.59 -4.55 13.96
N MET A 39 28.23 -5.62 13.25
CA MET A 39 27.94 -6.94 13.83
C MET A 39 29.21 -7.79 14.04
N SER A 40 30.37 -7.40 13.51
CA SER A 40 31.66 -8.11 13.69
C SER A 40 32.38 -7.79 15.01
N ASN A 41 31.82 -6.93 15.86
CA ASN A 41 32.33 -6.71 17.23
C ASN A 41 31.77 -7.72 18.25
N ILE A 42 31.04 -8.72 17.79
CA ILE A 42 30.86 -9.96 18.54
C ILE A 42 32.08 -10.82 18.17
N THR A 43 33.08 -10.84 19.04
CA THR A 43 34.28 -11.67 18.90
C THR A 43 33.90 -13.14 19.00
N GLU A 44 33.52 -13.75 17.89
CA GLU A 44 33.80 -15.17 17.68
C GLU A 44 35.09 -15.23 16.87
N GLU A 45 36.13 -15.78 17.50
CA GLU A 45 37.39 -16.17 16.89
C GLU A 45 37.12 -16.88 15.55
N PRO A 46 38.03 -16.83 14.55
CA PRO A 46 37.89 -17.62 13.34
C PRO A 46 37.99 -19.09 13.75
N GLN A 47 36.85 -19.70 14.07
CA GLN A 47 36.71 -21.14 14.18
C GLN A 47 37.03 -21.65 12.78
N VAL A 48 38.28 -22.05 12.58
CA VAL A 48 38.64 -23.01 11.55
C VAL A 48 37.75 -24.20 11.83
N PHE A 49 36.62 -24.27 11.13
CA PHE A 49 35.68 -25.38 11.24
C PHE A 49 36.41 -26.65 10.76
N THR A 50 37.09 -27.35 11.65
CA THR A 50 37.62 -28.71 11.45
C THR A 50 36.51 -29.75 11.58
N THR A 51 35.30 -29.41 11.16
CA THR A 51 34.20 -30.36 10.93
C THR A 51 33.74 -30.16 9.48
N PRO A 52 33.48 -31.24 8.71
CA PRO A 52 33.11 -31.11 7.31
C PRO A 52 31.80 -30.34 7.24
N ASN A 53 31.87 -29.12 6.72
CA ASN A 53 30.81 -28.12 6.70
C ASN A 53 29.49 -28.76 6.23
N ARG A 54 28.56 -28.96 7.16
CA ARG A 54 27.31 -29.73 6.95
C ARG A 54 26.30 -28.98 6.06
N HIS A 55 26.58 -27.74 5.68
CA HIS A 55 25.84 -26.98 4.67
C HIS A 55 26.79 -26.55 3.55
N CYS A 56 26.65 -27.20 2.40
CA CYS A 56 27.37 -26.90 1.17
C CYS A 56 26.82 -25.64 0.47
N CYS A 57 25.51 -25.38 0.59
CA CYS A 57 24.81 -24.25 -0.03
C CYS A 57 23.82 -23.62 0.94
N TYR A 58 23.63 -22.31 0.87
CA TYR A 58 22.67 -21.55 1.67
C TYR A 58 21.34 -21.34 0.91
N ASN A 59 20.36 -20.77 1.61
CA ASN A 59 19.12 -20.23 1.02
C ASN A 59 18.35 -21.18 0.09
N GLY A 60 18.36 -22.48 0.39
CA GLY A 60 17.67 -23.50 -0.42
C GLY A 60 18.44 -23.96 -1.66
N GLY A 61 19.71 -23.59 -1.80
CA GLY A 61 20.59 -24.09 -2.86
C GLY A 61 20.79 -25.60 -2.79
N THR A 62 20.86 -26.24 -3.95
CA THR A 62 21.13 -27.68 -4.07
C THR A 62 22.63 -27.91 -4.19
N CYS A 63 23.19 -28.77 -3.32
CA CYS A 63 24.60 -29.14 -3.39
C CYS A 63 24.81 -30.28 -4.39
N ASN A 64 25.71 -30.06 -5.33
CA ASN A 64 26.12 -31.05 -6.32
C ASN A 64 27.59 -31.40 -6.13
N PHE A 65 27.97 -32.58 -6.63
CA PHE A 65 29.30 -33.17 -6.48
C PHE A 65 29.75 -33.71 -7.83
N ALA A 66 31.04 -33.59 -8.15
CA ALA A 66 31.57 -34.22 -9.36
C ALA A 66 31.68 -35.74 -9.15
N THR A 67 31.33 -36.51 -10.18
CA THR A 67 31.33 -37.99 -10.10
C THR A 67 32.71 -38.60 -9.94
N TYR A 68 33.75 -37.90 -10.41
CA TYR A 68 35.13 -38.37 -10.42
C TYR A 68 36.03 -37.66 -9.41
N ASP A 69 35.54 -36.57 -8.80
CA ASP A 69 36.23 -35.83 -7.75
C ASP A 69 35.23 -35.41 -6.65
N PRO A 70 35.12 -36.17 -5.55
CA PRO A 70 34.20 -35.86 -4.45
C PRO A 70 34.61 -34.64 -3.61
N GLU A 71 35.80 -34.07 -3.84
CA GLU A 71 36.22 -32.78 -3.28
C GLU A 71 35.70 -31.60 -4.12
N GLU A 72 35.46 -31.81 -5.41
CA GLU A 72 34.83 -30.84 -6.30
C GLU A 72 33.31 -30.79 -6.09
N ARG A 73 32.83 -29.64 -5.59
CA ARG A 73 31.43 -29.40 -5.23
C ARG A 73 30.99 -28.02 -5.68
N TRP A 74 29.74 -27.91 -6.11
CA TRP A 74 29.16 -26.63 -6.49
C TRP A 74 27.68 -26.56 -6.12
N CYS A 75 27.19 -25.32 -5.98
CA CYS A 75 25.80 -25.06 -5.67
C CYS A 75 25.00 -24.73 -6.93
N SER A 76 23.83 -25.36 -7.06
CA SER A 76 22.76 -24.88 -7.94
C SER A 76 21.85 -23.98 -7.12
N CYS A 77 21.93 -22.67 -7.35
CA CYS A 77 21.15 -21.69 -6.61
C CYS A 77 19.73 -21.55 -7.16
N PRO A 78 18.73 -21.30 -6.29
CA PRO A 78 17.42 -20.83 -6.73
C PRO A 78 17.54 -19.44 -7.39
N ALA A 79 16.53 -19.05 -8.17
CA ALA A 79 16.58 -17.85 -9.02
C ALA A 79 16.81 -16.52 -8.28
N ASN A 80 16.47 -16.47 -6.99
CA ASN A 80 16.58 -15.30 -6.12
C ASN A 80 17.92 -15.23 -5.35
N PHE A 81 18.83 -16.18 -5.54
CA PHE A 81 20.15 -16.17 -4.90
C PHE A 81 21.26 -16.50 -5.90
N THR A 82 22.45 -15.99 -5.62
CA THR A 82 23.66 -16.16 -6.45
C THR A 82 24.90 -16.32 -5.56
N GLY A 83 26.08 -16.38 -6.18
CA GLY A 83 27.34 -16.65 -5.51
C GLY A 83 27.65 -18.14 -5.40
N ARG A 84 28.91 -18.45 -5.05
CA ARG A 84 29.41 -19.83 -4.99
C ARG A 84 28.61 -20.71 -4.03
N TYR A 85 28.07 -20.11 -2.96
CA TYR A 85 27.36 -20.81 -1.90
C TYR A 85 25.88 -20.41 -1.82
N CYS A 86 25.33 -19.70 -2.83
CA CYS A 86 23.97 -19.15 -2.79
C CYS A 86 23.73 -18.18 -1.61
N ASP A 87 24.78 -17.48 -1.18
CA ASP A 87 24.82 -16.58 -0.04
C ASP A 87 24.67 -15.10 -0.44
N VAL A 88 24.61 -14.81 -1.74
CA VAL A 88 24.42 -13.47 -2.28
C VAL A 88 22.98 -13.34 -2.77
N ASP A 89 22.29 -12.33 -2.27
CA ASP A 89 20.94 -11.97 -2.72
C ASP A 89 20.96 -11.43 -4.16
N VAL A 90 20.02 -11.85 -4.99
CA VAL A 90 19.85 -11.28 -6.34
C VAL A 90 19.03 -10.00 -6.21
N ASN A 91 19.52 -8.89 -6.77
CA ASN A 91 18.74 -7.66 -6.82
C ASN A 91 17.77 -7.69 -8.01
N GLU A 92 16.52 -8.10 -7.78
CA GLU A 92 15.55 -8.22 -8.87
C GLU A 92 15.17 -6.86 -9.48
N CYS A 93 15.34 -5.75 -8.76
CA CYS A 93 15.05 -4.40 -9.27
C CYS A 93 15.95 -3.96 -10.42
N LEU A 94 17.10 -4.63 -10.63
CA LEU A 94 17.95 -4.39 -11.80
C LEU A 94 17.42 -5.09 -13.05
N SER A 95 16.42 -5.96 -12.92
CA SER A 95 15.80 -6.64 -14.04
C SER A 95 14.77 -5.73 -14.72
N PRO A 96 14.74 -5.68 -16.06
CA PRO A 96 13.71 -4.94 -16.79
C PRO A 96 12.31 -5.43 -16.42
N GLY A 97 11.40 -4.50 -16.13
CA GLY A 97 10.01 -4.82 -15.82
C GLY A 97 9.78 -5.44 -14.44
N ALA A 98 10.72 -5.32 -13.50
CA ALA A 98 10.54 -5.77 -12.12
C ALA A 98 9.27 -5.16 -11.48
N CYS A 99 9.02 -3.87 -11.72
CA CYS A 99 7.80 -3.19 -11.31
C CYS A 99 7.09 -2.52 -12.50
N SER A 100 5.79 -2.28 -12.35
CA SER A 100 4.95 -1.62 -13.36
C SER A 100 5.17 -0.10 -13.39
N GLU A 101 4.50 0.60 -14.30
CA GLU A 101 4.54 2.07 -14.34
C GLU A 101 4.04 2.69 -13.02
N HIS A 102 4.68 3.80 -12.62
CA HIS A 102 4.42 4.53 -11.38
C HIS A 102 4.65 3.69 -10.10
N GLU A 103 5.56 2.72 -10.18
CA GLU A 103 6.02 1.92 -9.06
C GLU A 103 7.52 2.08 -8.82
N ILE A 104 7.89 2.18 -7.54
CA ILE A 104 9.25 2.15 -7.05
C ILE A 104 9.57 0.71 -6.64
N CYS A 105 10.62 0.14 -7.24
CA CYS A 105 11.14 -1.16 -6.84
C CYS A 105 12.07 -1.06 -5.64
N ILE A 106 11.88 -1.97 -4.68
CA ILE A 106 12.75 -2.14 -3.52
C ILE A 106 13.18 -3.60 -3.45
N ASN A 107 14.49 -3.82 -3.52
CA ASN A 107 15.07 -5.14 -3.32
C ASN A 107 14.92 -5.60 -1.86
N THR A 108 14.69 -6.89 -1.66
CA THR A 108 14.59 -7.51 -0.33
C THR A 108 15.33 -8.84 -0.31
N PHE A 109 15.69 -9.36 0.86
CA PHE A 109 16.40 -10.64 0.91
C PHE A 109 15.51 -11.79 0.40
N GLY A 110 15.90 -12.39 -0.73
CA GLY A 110 15.23 -13.47 -1.44
C GLY A 110 14.02 -13.04 -2.27
N SER A 111 13.77 -11.74 -2.48
CA SER A 111 12.64 -11.24 -3.26
C SER A 111 12.71 -9.73 -3.51
N TYR A 112 11.64 -9.13 -4.04
CA TYR A 112 11.52 -7.67 -4.14
C TYR A 112 10.08 -7.23 -3.88
N LYS A 113 9.90 -5.92 -3.68
CA LYS A 113 8.58 -5.30 -3.51
C LYS A 113 8.45 -4.07 -4.38
N CYS A 114 7.26 -3.85 -4.90
CA CYS A 114 6.89 -2.67 -5.66
C CYS A 114 5.92 -1.81 -4.85
N PHE A 115 6.16 -0.51 -4.82
CA PHE A 115 5.33 0.47 -4.12
C PHE A 115 4.92 1.59 -5.06
N CYS A 116 3.72 2.14 -4.91
CA CYS A 116 3.35 3.29 -5.74
C CYS A 116 4.21 4.51 -5.44
N GLU A 117 4.59 5.22 -6.49
CA GLU A 117 5.25 6.52 -6.41
C GLU A 117 4.40 7.54 -5.63
N ASP A 118 5.05 8.59 -5.14
CA ASP A 118 4.35 9.69 -4.47
C ASP A 118 3.30 10.31 -5.41
N GLY A 119 2.08 10.49 -4.88
CA GLY A 119 0.95 10.94 -5.68
C GLY A 119 0.22 9.83 -6.43
N PHE A 120 0.59 8.55 -6.24
CA PHE A 120 -0.14 7.38 -6.71
C PHE A 120 -0.60 6.50 -5.55
N VAL A 121 -1.66 5.73 -5.78
CA VAL A 121 -2.18 4.74 -4.83
C VAL A 121 -2.43 3.41 -5.53
N ARG A 122 -2.31 2.31 -4.76
CA ARG A 122 -2.57 0.95 -5.22
C ARG A 122 -4.07 0.78 -5.48
N ASP A 123 -4.44 0.64 -6.74
CA ASP A 123 -5.73 0.08 -7.16
C ASP A 123 -5.60 -1.45 -7.30
N VAL A 124 -6.64 -2.17 -7.74
CA VAL A 124 -6.70 -3.65 -7.75
C VAL A 124 -5.45 -4.32 -8.34
N TYR A 125 -4.87 -3.76 -9.42
CA TYR A 125 -3.70 -4.35 -10.10
C TYR A 125 -2.57 -3.37 -10.42
N LYS A 126 -2.76 -2.06 -10.23
CA LYS A 126 -1.81 -1.04 -10.70
C LYS A 126 -1.81 0.20 -9.81
N CYS A 127 -0.77 1.02 -9.95
CA CYS A 127 -0.74 2.33 -9.35
C CYS A 127 -1.56 3.30 -10.21
N VAL A 128 -2.53 3.95 -9.60
CA VAL A 128 -3.33 5.01 -10.24
C VAL A 128 -3.03 6.32 -9.54
N ARG A 129 -3.12 7.42 -10.28
CA ARG A 129 -2.95 8.75 -9.71
C ARG A 129 -3.89 8.88 -8.52
N LYS A 130 -3.34 9.28 -7.37
CA LYS A 130 -4.12 9.61 -6.18
C LYS A 130 -5.03 10.77 -6.54
N THR A 131 -6.33 10.52 -6.57
CA THR A 131 -7.33 11.56 -6.73
C THR A 131 -8.06 11.76 -5.42
N ASN A 132 -8.55 12.96 -5.18
CA ASN A 132 -9.38 13.24 -4.01
C ASN A 132 -10.74 12.53 -4.08
N CYS A 133 -11.11 11.97 -5.24
CA CYS A 133 -12.34 11.21 -5.44
C CYS A 133 -12.28 9.74 -5.03
N ILE A 134 -11.08 9.17 -4.78
CA ILE A 134 -10.94 7.75 -4.41
C ILE A 134 -11.63 7.44 -3.07
N GLU A 135 -11.63 8.39 -2.14
CA GLU A 135 -12.27 8.25 -0.82
C GLU A 135 -13.79 8.48 -0.84
N ASP A 136 -14.39 8.56 -2.04
CA ASP A 136 -15.80 8.88 -2.29
C ASP A 136 -16.33 10.03 -1.41
N PRO A 137 -15.77 11.24 -1.58
CA PRO A 137 -16.14 12.39 -0.75
C PRO A 137 -17.58 12.87 -1.01
N CYS A 138 -18.22 12.48 -2.10
CA CYS A 138 -19.56 12.95 -2.45
C CYS A 138 -20.64 12.04 -1.87
N MET A 139 -21.66 12.61 -1.22
CA MET A 139 -22.76 11.85 -0.61
C MET A 139 -23.81 11.44 -1.64
N ASN A 140 -24.70 10.53 -1.25
CA ASN A 140 -25.91 10.17 -2.01
C ASN A 140 -25.62 9.72 -3.45
N PHE A 141 -24.53 8.98 -3.65
CA PHE A 141 -24.09 8.45 -4.94
C PHE A 141 -23.88 9.54 -6.02
N ALA A 142 -23.53 10.75 -5.60
CA ALA A 142 -23.19 11.86 -6.49
C ALA A 142 -21.89 11.57 -7.25
N GLY A 143 -21.76 12.14 -8.45
CA GLY A 143 -20.51 12.05 -9.20
C GLY A 143 -19.42 12.90 -8.57
N CYS A 144 -18.18 12.44 -8.58
CA CYS A 144 -17.02 13.20 -8.07
C CYS A 144 -16.09 13.61 -9.22
N ILE A 145 -15.67 14.88 -9.22
CA ILE A 145 -14.64 15.39 -10.11
C ILE A 145 -13.50 15.93 -9.25
N ASP A 146 -12.31 15.38 -9.46
CA ASP A 146 -11.07 15.93 -8.91
C ASP A 146 -10.54 17.00 -9.86
N ARG A 147 -10.34 18.21 -9.34
CA ARG A 147 -9.88 19.36 -10.11
C ARG A 147 -8.36 19.47 -10.01
N GLU A 148 -7.72 20.06 -11.02
CA GLU A 148 -6.27 20.24 -11.05
C GLU A 148 -5.72 21.12 -9.91
N ASP A 149 -6.55 22.00 -9.35
CA ASP A 149 -6.22 22.84 -8.19
C ASP A 149 -6.33 22.10 -6.84
N GLY A 150 -6.60 20.80 -6.87
CA GLY A 150 -6.76 19.94 -5.70
C GLY A 150 -8.13 20.07 -5.03
N ARG A 151 -9.09 20.81 -5.60
CA ARG A 151 -10.46 20.88 -5.10
C ARG A 151 -11.30 19.72 -5.65
N ILE A 152 -12.31 19.33 -4.89
CA ILE A 152 -13.33 18.37 -5.34
C ILE A 152 -14.57 19.15 -5.79
N THR A 153 -15.20 18.71 -6.88
CA THR A 153 -16.56 19.14 -7.25
C THR A 153 -17.48 17.92 -7.27
N CYS A 154 -18.55 17.94 -6.47
CA CYS A 154 -19.59 16.92 -6.52
C CYS A 154 -20.71 17.32 -7.50
N ILE A 155 -21.09 16.40 -8.38
CA ILE A 155 -22.25 16.52 -9.26
C ILE A 155 -23.43 15.82 -8.60
N CYS A 156 -24.33 16.61 -8.02
CA CYS A 156 -25.47 16.08 -7.30
C CYS A 156 -26.47 15.42 -8.23
N ARG A 157 -27.02 14.28 -7.80
CA ARG A 157 -28.20 13.67 -8.43
C ARG A 157 -29.43 14.56 -8.20
N LEU A 158 -30.44 14.38 -9.05
CA LEU A 158 -31.73 15.03 -8.88
C LEU A 158 -32.27 14.81 -7.46
N GLY A 159 -32.78 15.88 -6.84
CA GLY A 159 -33.27 15.86 -5.47
C GLY A 159 -32.21 16.03 -4.38
N TYR A 160 -30.94 16.32 -4.72
CA TYR A 160 -29.88 16.60 -3.74
C TYR A 160 -29.13 17.90 -4.05
N VAL A 161 -28.68 18.59 -3.00
CA VAL A 161 -27.90 19.84 -3.04
C VAL A 161 -26.86 19.87 -1.91
N GLY A 162 -26.00 20.88 -1.93
CA GLY A 162 -24.87 21.02 -1.00
C GLY A 162 -23.53 20.77 -1.70
N GLU A 163 -22.43 21.17 -1.07
CA GLU A 163 -21.08 21.02 -1.62
C GLU A 163 -20.71 19.55 -1.83
N ARG A 164 -21.20 18.67 -0.95
CA ARG A 164 -21.02 17.22 -1.01
C ARG A 164 -22.32 16.50 -1.37
N CYS A 165 -23.34 17.22 -1.84
CA CYS A 165 -24.67 16.69 -2.13
C CYS A 165 -25.34 16.02 -0.93
N GLU A 166 -25.02 16.48 0.28
CA GLU A 166 -25.46 15.89 1.55
C GLU A 166 -26.91 16.23 1.91
N LYS A 167 -27.49 17.27 1.30
CA LYS A 167 -28.83 17.75 1.61
C LYS A 167 -29.82 17.22 0.57
N LYS A 168 -30.86 16.54 1.02
CA LYS A 168 -32.02 16.24 0.18
C LYS A 168 -32.80 17.54 -0.06
N ILE A 169 -33.13 17.84 -1.31
CA ILE A 169 -34.10 18.87 -1.64
C ILE A 169 -35.42 18.41 -1.02
N MET A 170 -35.90 19.17 -0.04
CA MET A 170 -37.22 18.96 0.54
C MET A 170 -38.24 19.24 -0.56
N GLU A 171 -38.95 18.19 -0.99
CA GLU A 171 -40.20 18.32 -1.73
C GLU A 171 -41.26 18.94 -0.83
N CYS A 172 -42.36 19.38 -1.41
CA CYS A 172 -43.51 19.81 -0.63
C CYS A 172 -44.04 18.65 0.24
N ASP A 173 -44.11 18.86 1.54
CA ASP A 173 -44.82 18.01 2.49
C ASP A 173 -46.06 18.74 3.04
N GLU A 174 -46.91 18.02 3.77
CA GLU A 174 -48.16 18.56 4.34
C GLU A 174 -47.93 19.69 5.37
N THR A 175 -46.70 19.88 5.84
CA THR A 175 -46.32 20.88 6.85
C THR A 175 -45.44 22.00 6.28
N SER A 176 -45.19 22.01 4.98
CA SER A 176 -44.19 22.88 4.37
C SER A 176 -44.61 24.35 4.31
N CYS A 177 -45.92 24.64 4.28
CA CYS A 177 -46.47 25.98 4.20
C CYS A 177 -47.59 26.19 5.21
N MET A 178 -47.89 27.46 5.52
CA MET A 178 -49.00 27.78 6.43
C MET A 178 -50.36 27.55 5.77
N GLU A 179 -51.41 27.44 6.57
CA GLU A 179 -52.79 27.32 6.07
C GLU A 179 -53.14 28.51 5.15
N GLY A 180 -53.53 28.22 3.91
CA GLY A 180 -53.81 29.22 2.88
C GLY A 180 -52.66 29.49 1.89
N GLU A 181 -51.54 28.80 2.01
CA GLU A 181 -50.43 28.85 1.04
C GLU A 181 -50.29 27.53 0.27
N VAL A 182 -49.89 27.64 -1.00
CA VAL A 182 -49.54 26.48 -1.84
C VAL A 182 -48.03 26.32 -1.86
N CYS A 183 -47.59 25.13 -1.52
CA CYS A 183 -46.19 24.75 -1.67
C CYS A 183 -45.88 24.46 -3.15
N VAL A 184 -44.82 25.07 -3.67
CA VAL A 184 -44.28 24.85 -5.01
C VAL A 184 -42.86 24.33 -4.89
N ALA A 185 -42.61 23.11 -5.37
CA ALA A 185 -41.26 22.56 -5.42
C ALA A 185 -40.40 23.38 -6.41
N THR A 186 -39.16 23.68 -6.03
CA THR A 186 -38.20 24.42 -6.84
C THR A 186 -36.86 23.69 -6.89
N PRO A 187 -35.98 23.98 -7.88
CA PRO A 187 -34.63 23.42 -7.90
C PRO A 187 -33.76 23.76 -6.67
N LYS A 188 -34.20 24.69 -5.82
CA LYS A 188 -33.51 25.11 -4.59
C LYS A 188 -34.21 24.66 -3.29
N GLY A 189 -35.26 23.84 -3.36
CA GLY A 189 -36.10 23.48 -2.21
C GLY A 189 -37.58 23.60 -2.56
N PHE A 190 -38.32 24.35 -1.76
CA PHE A 190 -39.72 24.69 -2.05
C PHE A 190 -39.98 26.17 -1.75
N GLN A 191 -41.05 26.73 -2.31
CA GLN A 191 -41.57 28.06 -2.02
C GLN A 191 -43.05 27.98 -1.67
N CYS A 192 -43.48 28.77 -0.69
CA CYS A 192 -44.89 28.94 -0.36
C CYS A 192 -45.43 30.16 -1.12
N VAL A 193 -46.48 29.96 -1.92
CA VAL A 193 -47.16 31.03 -2.65
C VAL A 193 -48.58 31.17 -2.11
N LYS A 194 -49.00 32.41 -1.84
CA LYS A 194 -50.38 32.66 -1.42
C LYS A 194 -51.32 32.41 -2.59
N VAL A 195 -52.41 31.70 -2.34
CA VAL A 195 -53.51 31.59 -3.29
C VAL A 195 -54.43 32.77 -3.05
N SER A 196 -54.49 33.69 -4.01
CA SER A 196 -55.41 34.83 -4.04
C SER A 196 -56.80 34.42 -4.47
#